data_AF-A0ABD5XU18-F1
#
_entry.id   AF-A0ABD5XU18-F1
#
_cell.length_a   1.000
_cell.length_b   1.000
_cell.length_c   1.000
_cell.angle_alpha   90.00
_cell.angle_beta   90.00
_cell.angle_gamma   90.00
#
_symmetry.space_group_name_H-M   'P 1'
#
loop_
_entity.id
_entity.type
_entity.pdbx_description
1 polymer ?
#
loop_
_entity_poly.entity_id
_entity_poly.type
_entity_poly.pdbx_seq_one_letter_code
_entity_poly.pdbx_strand_id
1 'polypeptide(L)'
;MTRDRAAVFGNGGESRLRDAGRLTALLGPGLGLAILLRFHPAVGDAAYDTLAPVAESWLTLHLLLLLSFGLLGLSLSLLLQGCSGPVATVGRVGVGVYLVFYIAFESIAGVATGVLVRTGEGLPAEQEAGIREAVAVIYAEPVGGFAGLFAVVGFVGYVVAVVAIAVAKRRDGAPAAPLVLLVGSSVGIIAHGSSPVDSLGILLFPIAAGWLEAATASNRESVA
;
A
#
# COMPACT_ATOMS: atom_id res chain seq x y z
N MET A 1 -22.62 -35.45 -42.33
CA MET A 1 -21.85 -35.36 -41.08
C MET A 1 -21.60 -33.90 -40.81
N THR A 2 -22.27 -33.37 -39.79
CA THR A 2 -22.55 -31.96 -39.53
C THR A 2 -21.39 -31.25 -38.84
N ARG A 3 -21.21 -29.97 -39.20
CA ARG A 3 -20.27 -29.01 -38.60
C ARG A 3 -20.58 -28.80 -37.12
N ASP A 4 -19.59 -28.99 -36.27
CA ASP A 4 -19.62 -28.56 -34.87
C ASP A 4 -19.24 -27.08 -34.81
N ARG A 5 -20.24 -26.21 -34.79
CA ARG A 5 -20.13 -24.76 -34.56
C ARG A 5 -20.73 -24.43 -33.21
N ALA A 6 -20.09 -24.89 -32.13
CA ALA A 6 -20.54 -24.59 -30.77
C ALA A 6 -19.35 -24.40 -29.82
N ALA A 7 -18.51 -23.38 -30.04
CA ALA A 7 -17.52 -22.93 -29.03
C ALA A 7 -16.96 -21.51 -29.25
N VAL A 8 -17.70 -20.57 -29.88
CA VAL A 8 -17.12 -19.25 -30.26
C VAL A 8 -17.63 -18.06 -29.43
N PHE A 9 -18.68 -18.22 -28.60
CA PHE A 9 -19.32 -17.06 -27.95
C PHE A 9 -19.25 -17.00 -26.42
N GLY A 10 -18.51 -17.91 -25.75
CA GLY A 10 -18.42 -17.94 -24.28
C GLY A 10 -17.17 -17.29 -23.66
N ASN A 11 -16.05 -17.24 -24.38
CA ASN A 11 -14.73 -17.00 -23.74
C ASN A 11 -14.35 -15.51 -23.61
N GLY A 12 -14.91 -14.63 -24.46
CA GLY A 12 -14.50 -13.22 -24.53
C GLY A 12 -15.05 -12.34 -23.41
N GLY A 13 -16.14 -12.74 -22.75
CA GLY A 13 -16.69 -12.02 -21.60
C GLY A 13 -15.92 -12.31 -20.31
N GLU A 14 -15.56 -13.57 -20.09
CA GLU A 14 -14.81 -14.01 -18.92
C GLU A 14 -13.38 -13.47 -18.91
N SER A 15 -12.73 -13.39 -20.09
CA SER A 15 -11.38 -12.81 -20.20
C SER A 15 -11.39 -11.32 -19.84
N ARG A 16 -12.33 -10.54 -20.37
CA ARG A 16 -12.45 -9.10 -20.07
C ARG A 16 -12.74 -8.83 -18.60
N LEU A 17 -13.59 -9.64 -17.97
CA LEU A 17 -13.88 -9.50 -16.54
C LEU A 17 -12.66 -9.82 -15.67
N ARG A 18 -11.87 -10.83 -16.05
CA ARG A 18 -10.59 -11.15 -15.37
C ARG A 18 -9.56 -10.03 -15.55
N ASP A 19 -9.46 -9.47 -16.75
CA ASP A 19 -8.54 -8.36 -17.04
C ASP A 19 -8.95 -7.09 -16.27
N ALA A 20 -10.25 -6.78 -16.23
CA ALA A 20 -10.77 -5.66 -15.45
C ALA A 20 -10.53 -5.86 -13.94
N GLY A 21 -10.82 -7.06 -13.42
CA GLY A 21 -10.57 -7.39 -12.01
C GLY A 21 -9.09 -7.27 -11.62
N ARG A 22 -8.19 -7.74 -12.50
CA ARG A 22 -6.74 -7.58 -12.30
C ARG A 22 -6.34 -6.11 -12.29
N LEU A 23 -6.83 -5.32 -13.24
CA LEU A 23 -6.53 -3.89 -13.30
C LEU A 23 -7.03 -3.17 -12.05
N THR A 24 -8.26 -3.45 -11.60
CA THR A 24 -8.80 -2.90 -10.34
C THR A 24 -7.92 -3.29 -9.15
N ALA A 25 -7.48 -4.54 -9.05
CA ALA A 25 -6.62 -4.98 -7.96
C ALA A 25 -5.21 -4.36 -7.99
N LEU A 26 -4.71 -3.98 -9.15
CA LEU A 26 -3.42 -3.30 -9.31
C LEU A 26 -3.52 -1.79 -9.07
N LEU A 27 -4.57 -1.14 -9.56
CA LEU A 27 -4.69 0.32 -9.50
C LEU A 27 -5.37 0.80 -8.23
N GLY A 28 -6.43 0.12 -7.80
CA GLY A 28 -7.33 0.54 -6.73
C GLY A 28 -6.61 0.85 -5.42
N PRO A 29 -5.75 -0.05 -4.90
CA PRO A 29 -5.09 0.19 -3.62
C PRO A 29 -4.18 1.43 -3.63
N GLY A 30 -3.37 1.60 -4.68
CA GLY A 30 -2.49 2.76 -4.81
C GLY A 30 -3.24 4.08 -5.01
N LEU A 31 -4.34 4.08 -5.79
CA LEU A 31 -5.21 5.25 -5.93
C LEU A 31 -5.92 5.58 -4.61
N GLY A 32 -6.41 4.57 -3.91
CA GLY A 32 -7.01 4.72 -2.58
C GLY A 32 -6.04 5.36 -1.61
N LEU A 33 -4.81 4.85 -1.52
CA LEU A 33 -3.75 5.44 -0.69
C LEU A 33 -3.44 6.89 -1.07
N ALA A 34 -3.28 7.18 -2.36
CA ALA A 34 -3.00 8.54 -2.82
C ALA A 34 -4.10 9.54 -2.40
N ILE A 35 -5.36 9.11 -2.41
CA ILE A 35 -6.49 9.92 -1.97
C ILE A 35 -6.52 10.03 -0.45
N LEU A 36 -6.44 8.91 0.27
CA LEU A 36 -6.56 8.89 1.73
C LEU A 36 -5.43 9.68 2.41
N LEU A 37 -4.19 9.50 1.96
CA LEU A 37 -3.03 10.21 2.51
C LEU A 37 -3.12 11.73 2.34
N ARG A 38 -3.91 12.23 1.37
CA ARG A 38 -4.13 13.67 1.20
C ARG A 38 -4.89 14.30 2.37
N PHE A 39 -5.67 13.50 3.07
CA PHE A 39 -6.51 13.88 4.20
C PHE A 39 -5.95 13.41 5.55
N HIS A 40 -4.76 12.80 5.56
CA HIS A 40 -4.11 12.32 6.78
C HIS A 40 -3.71 13.49 7.68
N PRO A 41 -4.23 13.59 8.93
CA PRO A 41 -3.85 14.64 9.86
C PRO A 41 -2.38 14.50 10.25
N ALA A 42 -1.67 15.63 10.40
CA ALA A 42 -0.34 15.60 10.99
C ALA A 42 -0.46 15.36 12.51
N VAL A 43 0.40 14.49 13.05
CA VAL A 43 0.58 14.34 14.50
C VAL A 43 1.56 15.40 14.97
N GLY A 44 1.13 16.28 15.86
CA GLY A 44 2.00 17.27 16.50
C GLY A 44 2.76 16.69 17.70
N ASP A 45 3.63 17.51 18.30
CA ASP A 45 4.45 17.11 19.46
C ASP A 45 3.61 16.61 20.65
N ALA A 46 2.41 17.18 20.82
CA ALA A 46 1.39 16.69 21.75
C ALA A 46 0.35 15.86 21.00
N ALA A 47 0.67 14.58 20.76
CA ALA A 47 -0.15 13.68 19.92
C ALA A 47 -1.61 13.61 20.38
N TYR A 48 -1.87 13.42 21.69
CA TYR A 48 -3.24 13.35 22.20
C TYR A 48 -4.03 14.64 21.95
N ASP A 49 -3.47 15.81 22.28
CA ASP A 49 -4.15 17.10 22.09
C ASP A 49 -4.44 17.40 20.61
N THR A 50 -3.55 16.97 19.73
CA THR A 50 -3.71 17.15 18.29
C THR A 50 -4.80 16.24 17.73
N LEU A 51 -4.93 15.03 18.29
CA LEU A 51 -5.81 13.98 17.75
C LEU A 51 -7.19 13.95 18.40
N ALA A 52 -7.34 14.38 19.65
CA ALA A 52 -8.62 14.36 20.35
C ALA A 52 -9.76 15.06 19.56
N PRO A 53 -9.55 16.25 18.96
CA PRO A 53 -10.61 16.89 18.18
C PRO A 53 -11.01 16.14 16.89
N VAL A 54 -10.21 15.16 16.45
CA VAL A 54 -10.36 14.44 15.18
C VAL A 54 -10.31 12.92 15.36
N ALA A 55 -10.56 12.40 16.56
CA ALA A 55 -10.32 10.99 16.89
C ALA A 55 -11.15 10.02 16.02
N GLU A 56 -12.40 10.37 15.73
CA GLU A 56 -13.30 9.55 14.90
C GLU A 56 -12.86 9.53 13.42
N SER A 57 -12.50 10.68 12.86
CA SER A 57 -12.03 10.77 11.48
C SER A 57 -10.66 10.14 11.31
N TRP A 58 -9.77 10.30 12.29
CA TRP A 58 -8.49 9.59 12.37
C TRP A 58 -8.67 8.07 12.35
N LEU A 59 -9.51 7.52 13.24
CA LEU A 59 -9.75 6.09 13.30
C LEU A 59 -10.35 5.55 11.98
N THR A 60 -11.32 6.27 11.42
CA THR A 60 -11.94 5.90 10.15
C THR A 60 -10.91 5.89 9.01
N LEU A 61 -10.09 6.94 8.93
CA LEU A 61 -9.05 7.06 7.92
C LEU A 61 -8.04 5.91 8.05
N HIS A 62 -7.57 5.59 9.25
CA HIS A 62 -6.60 4.52 9.44
C HIS A 62 -7.15 3.13 9.21
N LEU A 63 -8.45 2.88 9.42
CA LEU A 63 -9.06 1.61 9.00
C LEU A 63 -9.05 1.48 7.46
N LEU A 64 -9.27 2.57 6.74
CA LEU A 64 -9.20 2.60 5.27
C LEU A 64 -7.76 2.50 4.76
N LEU A 65 -6.80 3.15 5.43
CA LEU A 65 -5.38 3.05 5.13
C LEU A 65 -4.84 1.65 5.40
N LEU A 66 -5.16 1.05 6.54
CA LEU A 66 -4.84 -0.34 6.89
C LEU A 66 -5.28 -1.31 5.79
N LEU A 67 -6.53 -1.20 5.35
CA LEU A 67 -7.05 -2.00 4.24
C LEU A 67 -6.28 -1.72 2.94
N SER A 68 -6.06 -0.45 2.61
CA SER A 68 -5.43 -0.06 1.34
C SER A 68 -3.96 -0.46 1.27
N PHE A 69 -3.19 -0.34 2.35
CA PHE A 69 -1.82 -0.84 2.44
C PHE A 69 -1.76 -2.37 2.37
N GLY A 70 -2.71 -3.07 3.00
CA GLY A 70 -2.83 -4.53 2.88
C GLY A 70 -3.07 -4.96 1.44
N LEU A 71 -4.02 -4.30 0.77
CA LEU A 71 -4.32 -4.56 -0.62
C LEU A 71 -3.16 -4.18 -1.55
N LEU A 72 -2.38 -3.13 -1.24
CA LEU A 72 -1.18 -2.77 -1.98
C LEU A 72 -0.14 -3.90 -1.97
N GLY A 73 0.04 -4.58 -0.83
CA GLY A 73 0.91 -5.75 -0.75
C GLY A 73 0.43 -6.92 -1.63
N LEU A 74 -0.89 -7.08 -1.77
CA LEU A 74 -1.45 -8.01 -2.74
C LEU A 74 -1.17 -7.56 -4.17
N SER A 75 -1.28 -6.27 -4.49
CA SER A 75 -0.92 -5.73 -5.82
C SER A 75 0.55 -6.02 -6.16
N LEU A 76 1.48 -5.89 -5.21
CA LEU A 76 2.89 -6.27 -5.40
C LEU A 76 3.03 -7.77 -5.71
N SER A 77 2.28 -8.62 -5.01
CA SER A 77 2.24 -10.06 -5.29
C SER A 77 1.72 -10.36 -6.70
N LEU A 78 0.70 -9.62 -7.16
CA LEU A 78 0.16 -9.73 -8.52
C LEU A 78 1.18 -9.31 -9.59
N LEU A 79 2.03 -8.32 -9.31
CA LEU A 79 3.11 -7.92 -10.22
C LEU A 79 4.22 -8.99 -10.30
N LEU A 80 4.45 -9.77 -9.24
CA LEU A 80 5.39 -10.90 -9.24
C LEU A 80 4.84 -12.17 -9.89
N GLN A 81 3.56 -12.20 -10.29
CA GLN A 81 3.01 -13.34 -11.03
C GLN A 81 3.72 -13.52 -12.37
N GLY A 82 4.01 -14.77 -12.71
CA GLY A 82 4.79 -15.15 -13.89
C GLY A 82 6.31 -14.98 -13.74
N CYS A 83 6.80 -14.28 -12.72
CA CYS A 83 8.23 -14.13 -12.48
C CYS A 83 8.79 -15.32 -11.66
N SER A 84 9.95 -15.84 -12.06
CA SER A 84 10.61 -16.98 -11.40
C SER A 84 12.08 -16.70 -11.06
N GLY A 85 12.69 -17.60 -10.28
CA GLY A 85 14.09 -17.51 -9.89
C GLY A 85 14.38 -16.64 -8.65
N PRO A 86 15.68 -16.49 -8.29
CA PRO A 86 16.07 -15.90 -7.00
C PRO A 86 15.57 -14.48 -6.78
N VAL A 87 15.57 -13.64 -7.82
CA VAL A 87 15.09 -12.25 -7.72
C VAL A 87 13.60 -12.21 -7.38
N ALA A 88 12.78 -13.05 -8.04
CA ALA A 88 11.37 -13.14 -7.74
C ALA A 88 11.12 -13.65 -6.31
N THR A 89 11.95 -14.57 -5.81
CA THR A 89 11.90 -15.03 -4.41
C THR A 89 12.20 -13.89 -3.43
N VAL A 90 13.27 -13.12 -3.67
CA VAL A 90 13.60 -11.93 -2.85
C VAL A 90 12.43 -10.94 -2.85
N GLY A 91 11.80 -10.70 -4.01
CA GLY A 91 10.63 -9.86 -4.11
C GLY A 91 9.46 -10.34 -3.24
N ARG A 92 9.16 -11.65 -3.25
CA ARG A 92 8.09 -12.23 -2.42
C ARG A 92 8.39 -12.12 -0.93
N VAL A 93 9.65 -12.31 -0.53
CA VAL A 93 10.09 -12.09 0.86
C VAL A 93 9.90 -10.62 1.24
N GLY A 94 10.30 -9.68 0.37
CA GLY A 94 10.07 -8.25 0.58
C GLY A 94 8.59 -7.91 0.76
N VAL A 95 7.70 -8.48 -0.06
CA VAL A 95 6.24 -8.31 0.09
C VAL A 95 5.75 -8.86 1.43
N GLY A 96 6.24 -10.03 1.86
CA GLY A 96 5.88 -10.61 3.15
C GLY A 96 6.30 -9.73 4.32
N VAL A 97 7.54 -9.22 4.29
CA VAL A 97 8.05 -8.28 5.31
C VAL A 97 7.23 -6.99 5.32
N TYR A 98 6.95 -6.41 4.15
CA TYR A 98 6.09 -5.24 4.03
C TYR A 98 4.71 -5.48 4.65
N LEU A 99 4.02 -6.55 4.26
CA LEU A 99 2.68 -6.85 4.74
C LEU A 99 2.65 -7.03 6.25
N VAL A 100 3.58 -7.78 6.83
CA VAL A 100 3.60 -8.03 8.27
C VAL A 100 3.85 -6.75 9.05
N PHE A 101 4.93 -6.03 8.71
CA PHE A 101 5.37 -4.90 9.52
C PHE A 101 4.56 -3.64 9.26
N TYR A 102 4.16 -3.36 8.02
CA TYR A 102 3.42 -2.13 7.72
C TYR A 102 1.96 -2.20 8.20
N ILE A 103 1.34 -3.39 8.20
CA ILE A 103 0.02 -3.59 8.81
C ILE A 103 0.08 -3.51 10.33
N ALA A 104 1.14 -4.04 10.95
CA ALA A 104 1.38 -3.86 12.38
C ALA A 104 1.55 -2.38 12.72
N PHE A 105 2.32 -1.63 11.93
CA PHE A 105 2.45 -0.19 12.08
C PHE A 105 1.09 0.53 12.04
N GLU A 106 0.29 0.33 10.99
CA GLU A 106 -1.03 0.94 10.86
C GLU A 106 -1.97 0.59 12.01
N SER A 107 -1.88 -0.64 12.49
CA SER A 107 -2.71 -1.12 13.59
C SER A 107 -2.34 -0.44 14.92
N ILE A 108 -1.06 -0.15 15.14
CA ILE A 108 -0.56 0.47 16.38
C ILE A 108 -0.65 2.01 16.28
N ALA A 109 0.03 2.62 15.33
CA ALA A 109 0.08 4.08 15.19
C ALA A 109 -1.27 4.68 14.80
N GLY A 110 -1.99 4.03 13.89
CA GLY A 110 -3.27 4.52 13.42
C GLY A 110 -4.42 4.09 14.34
N VAL A 111 -4.74 2.80 14.29
CA VAL A 111 -5.97 2.25 14.87
C VAL A 111 -5.95 2.28 16.40
N ALA A 112 -4.89 1.78 17.06
CA ALA A 112 -4.82 1.77 18.51
C ALA A 112 -4.80 3.20 19.10
N THR A 113 -4.04 4.12 18.50
CA THR A 113 -4.08 5.54 18.86
C THR A 113 -5.50 6.11 18.75
N GLY A 114 -6.19 5.90 17.63
CA GLY A 114 -7.55 6.40 17.44
C GLY A 114 -8.53 5.86 18.48
N VAL A 115 -8.42 4.58 18.83
CA VAL A 115 -9.23 3.96 19.89
C VAL A 115 -8.91 4.59 21.25
N LEU A 116 -7.64 4.72 21.61
CA LEU A 116 -7.21 5.28 22.88
C LEU A 116 -7.67 6.73 23.05
N VAL A 117 -7.40 7.57 22.06
CA VAL A 117 -7.77 8.99 22.07
C VAL A 117 -9.28 9.14 22.20
N ARG A 118 -10.07 8.42 21.38
CA ARG A 118 -11.54 8.45 21.46
C ARG A 118 -12.06 7.98 22.82
N THR A 119 -11.42 6.99 23.45
CA THR A 119 -11.81 6.51 24.78
C THR A 119 -11.44 7.51 25.88
N GLY A 120 -10.40 8.33 25.68
CA GLY A 120 -10.01 9.39 26.61
C GLY A 120 -11.00 10.57 26.67
N GLU A 121 -11.80 10.78 25.62
CA GLU A 121 -12.75 11.88 25.57
C GLU A 121 -13.78 11.82 26.70
N GLY A 122 -13.83 12.89 27.50
CA GLY A 122 -14.79 13.03 28.59
C GLY A 122 -14.45 12.25 29.87
N LEU A 123 -13.27 11.62 29.94
CA LEU A 123 -12.79 11.00 31.18
C LEU A 123 -12.34 12.05 32.21
N PRO A 124 -12.35 11.72 33.52
CA PRO A 124 -11.67 12.51 34.54
C PRO A 124 -10.18 12.70 34.23
N ALA A 125 -9.62 13.84 34.62
CA ALA A 125 -8.24 14.24 34.29
C ALA A 125 -7.17 13.20 34.65
N GLU A 126 -7.34 12.48 35.76
CA GLU A 126 -6.42 11.42 36.20
C GLU A 126 -6.41 10.22 35.24
N GLN A 127 -7.58 9.84 34.71
CA GLN A 127 -7.70 8.74 33.74
C GLN A 127 -7.23 9.17 32.36
N GLU A 128 -7.53 10.41 31.95
CA GLU A 128 -7.03 11.00 30.71
C GLU A 128 -5.50 11.08 30.67
N ALA A 129 -4.86 11.40 31.81
CA ALA A 129 -3.41 11.45 31.92
C ALA A 129 -2.75 10.10 31.54
N GLY A 130 -3.33 8.98 31.96
CA GLY A 130 -2.84 7.65 31.57
C GLY A 130 -3.00 7.36 30.08
N ILE A 131 -4.10 7.80 29.46
CA ILE A 131 -4.30 7.68 28.00
C ILE A 131 -3.29 8.53 27.24
N ARG A 132 -3.05 9.78 27.68
CA ARG A 132 -2.05 10.68 27.10
C ARG A 132 -0.66 10.06 27.13
N GLU A 133 -0.27 9.46 28.25
CA GLU A 133 1.01 8.76 28.37
C GLU A 133 1.10 7.55 27.44
N ALA A 134 0.06 6.72 27.37
CA ALA A 134 0.03 5.57 26.46
C ALA A 134 0.15 5.99 24.99
N VAL A 135 -0.55 7.06 24.58
CA VAL A 135 -0.42 7.64 23.24
C VAL A 135 0.98 8.19 23.01
N ALA A 136 1.56 8.90 23.99
CA ALA A 136 2.93 9.42 23.88
C ALA A 136 3.95 8.29 23.64
N VAL A 137 3.83 7.15 24.32
CA VAL A 137 4.74 5.99 24.15
C VAL A 137 4.70 5.41 22.73
N ILE A 138 3.54 5.43 22.07
CA ILE A 138 3.41 4.98 20.67
C ILE A 138 4.33 5.79 19.75
N TYR A 139 4.49 7.09 20.05
CA TYR A 139 5.24 8.05 19.24
C TYR A 139 6.62 8.45 19.80
N ALA A 140 6.99 7.99 21.01
CA ALA A 140 8.22 8.38 21.70
C ALA A 140 9.43 7.54 21.25
N GLU A 141 10.58 8.17 21.02
CA GLU A 141 11.87 7.63 20.54
C GLU A 141 12.21 6.15 20.88
N PRO A 142 12.95 5.42 20.00
CA PRO A 142 13.61 5.89 18.77
C PRO A 142 12.73 5.87 17.51
N VAL A 143 13.02 6.76 16.55
CA VAL A 143 12.38 6.83 15.20
C VAL A 143 10.86 7.03 15.26
N GLY A 144 10.39 8.03 16.02
CA GLY A 144 8.94 8.25 16.19
C GLY A 144 8.22 7.12 16.94
N GLY A 145 8.97 6.32 17.68
CA GLY A 145 8.53 5.33 18.66
C GLY A 145 8.33 3.91 18.21
N PHE A 146 7.76 3.09 19.11
CA PHE A 146 7.66 1.63 18.90
C PHE A 146 6.98 1.30 17.58
N ALA A 147 5.96 2.07 17.20
CA ALA A 147 5.31 1.92 15.90
C ALA A 147 6.22 2.29 14.73
N GLY A 148 7.02 3.35 14.85
CA GLY A 148 7.94 3.81 13.80
C GLY A 148 8.97 2.76 13.38
N LEU A 149 9.41 1.88 14.29
CA LEU A 149 10.27 0.75 13.92
C LEU A 149 9.58 -0.21 12.94
N PHE A 150 8.29 -0.50 13.13
CA PHE A 150 7.51 -1.31 12.20
C PHE A 150 7.35 -0.61 10.85
N ALA A 151 7.15 0.71 10.85
CA ALA A 151 7.09 1.49 9.60
C ALA A 151 8.40 1.36 8.81
N VAL A 152 9.56 1.51 9.46
CA VAL A 152 10.87 1.38 8.81
C VAL A 152 11.09 0.00 8.21
N VAL A 153 10.82 -1.06 8.98
CA VAL A 153 11.02 -2.44 8.50
C VAL A 153 10.04 -2.76 7.36
N GLY A 154 8.78 -2.34 7.48
CA GLY A 154 7.79 -2.48 6.42
C GLY A 154 8.19 -1.72 5.15
N PHE A 155 8.69 -0.49 5.29
CA PHE A 155 9.23 0.31 4.19
C PHE A 155 10.40 -0.37 3.49
N VAL A 156 11.37 -0.91 4.24
CA VAL A 156 12.48 -1.68 3.66
C VAL A 156 11.96 -2.89 2.88
N GLY A 157 10.98 -3.61 3.44
CA GLY A 157 10.29 -4.70 2.73
C GLY A 157 9.67 -4.25 1.40
N TYR A 158 9.00 -3.09 1.41
CA TYR A 158 8.40 -2.49 0.21
C TYR A 158 9.46 -2.17 -0.85
N VAL A 159 10.54 -1.49 -0.47
CA VAL A 159 11.65 -1.14 -1.38
C VAL A 159 12.25 -2.40 -2.00
N VAL A 160 12.53 -3.42 -1.19
CA VAL A 160 13.04 -4.71 -1.67
C VAL A 160 12.07 -5.33 -2.68
N ALA A 161 10.77 -5.31 -2.40
CA ALA A 161 9.76 -5.84 -3.31
C ALA A 161 9.74 -5.09 -4.65
N VAL A 162 9.64 -3.76 -4.65
CA VAL A 162 9.53 -2.98 -5.90
C VAL A 162 10.80 -3.02 -6.73
N VAL A 163 11.98 -3.05 -6.10
CA VAL A 163 13.27 -3.22 -6.80
C VAL A 163 13.37 -4.61 -7.40
N ALA A 164 12.99 -5.67 -6.67
CA ALA A 164 13.00 -7.03 -7.19
C ALA A 164 12.00 -7.20 -8.35
N ILE A 165 10.80 -6.63 -8.25
CA ILE A 165 9.82 -6.60 -9.34
C ILE A 165 10.41 -5.88 -10.55
N ALA A 166 11.02 -4.71 -10.35
CA ALA A 166 11.63 -3.95 -11.42
C ALA A 166 12.73 -4.73 -12.14
N VAL A 167 13.63 -5.38 -11.38
CA VAL A 167 14.70 -6.20 -11.96
C VAL A 167 14.13 -7.41 -12.71
N ALA A 168 13.17 -8.13 -12.13
CA ALA A 168 12.55 -9.29 -12.77
C ALA A 168 11.85 -8.90 -14.08
N LYS A 169 10.98 -7.88 -14.05
CA LYS A 169 10.27 -7.40 -15.24
C LYS A 169 11.21 -6.81 -16.29
N ARG A 170 12.30 -6.15 -15.87
CA ARG A 170 13.30 -5.61 -16.81
C ARG A 170 14.02 -6.73 -17.57
N ARG A 171 14.33 -7.84 -16.90
CA ARG A 171 14.93 -9.03 -17.54
C ARG A 171 13.99 -9.66 -18.55
N ASP A 172 12.68 -9.53 -18.34
CA ASP A 172 11.63 -9.99 -19.27
C ASP A 172 11.30 -8.94 -20.36
N GLY A 173 12.11 -7.88 -20.50
CA GLY A 173 11.99 -6.90 -21.58
C GLY A 173 11.04 -5.72 -21.30
N ALA A 174 10.51 -5.57 -20.08
CA ALA A 174 9.65 -4.44 -19.74
C ALA A 174 10.37 -3.08 -19.93
N PRO A 175 9.65 -2.03 -20.36
CA PRO A 175 10.22 -0.70 -20.57
C PRO A 175 10.71 -0.10 -19.25
N ALA A 176 11.84 0.63 -19.27
CA ALA A 176 12.47 1.15 -18.06
C ALA A 176 11.64 2.22 -17.34
N ALA A 177 10.92 3.08 -18.09
CA ALA A 177 10.18 4.20 -17.55
C ALA A 177 9.17 3.82 -16.44
N PRO A 178 8.22 2.88 -16.64
CA PRO A 178 7.31 2.48 -15.57
C PRO A 178 8.01 1.77 -14.41
N LEU A 179 9.18 1.16 -14.62
CA LEU A 179 9.94 0.53 -13.53
C LEU A 179 10.60 1.58 -12.63
N VAL A 180 11.07 2.69 -13.20
CA VAL A 180 11.56 3.84 -12.45
C VAL A 180 10.44 4.45 -11.61
N LEU A 181 9.25 4.61 -12.18
CA LEU A 181 8.06 5.08 -11.45
C LEU A 181 7.68 4.12 -10.31
N LEU A 182 7.72 2.80 -10.57
CA LEU A 182 7.43 1.79 -9.56
C LEU A 182 8.40 1.89 -8.37
N VAL A 183 9.71 1.99 -8.61
CA VAL A 183 10.69 2.16 -7.53
C VAL A 183 10.52 3.52 -6.86
N GLY A 184 10.28 4.58 -7.63
CA GLY A 184 10.02 5.93 -7.14
C GLY A 184 8.80 6.03 -6.22
N SER A 185 7.82 5.14 -6.38
CA SER A 185 6.64 5.11 -5.50
C SER A 185 6.96 4.85 -4.02
N SER A 186 8.16 4.33 -3.73
CA SER A 186 8.70 4.18 -2.37
C SER A 186 8.74 5.52 -1.61
N VAL A 187 8.89 6.66 -2.29
CA VAL A 187 8.82 7.99 -1.68
C VAL A 187 7.48 8.20 -0.97
N GLY A 188 6.39 7.62 -1.50
CA GLY A 188 5.06 7.72 -0.91
C GLY A 188 4.86 6.95 0.40
N ILE A 189 5.76 5.99 0.68
CA ILE A 189 5.71 5.14 1.86
C ILE A 189 6.56 5.74 3.00
N ILE A 190 7.63 6.47 2.67
CA ILE A 190 8.59 7.01 3.66
C ILE A 190 7.93 7.95 4.66
N ALA A 191 7.13 8.91 4.20
CA ALA A 191 6.64 9.98 5.06
C ALA A 191 5.18 9.80 5.51
N HIS A 192 4.50 8.73 5.10
CA HIS A 192 3.22 8.26 5.66
C HIS A 192 2.20 9.37 5.97
N GLY A 193 1.85 10.20 4.98
CA GLY A 193 0.82 11.22 5.15
C GLY A 193 1.24 12.43 5.98
N SER A 194 2.53 12.55 6.35
CA SER A 194 3.08 13.77 6.97
C SER A 194 3.31 14.89 5.95
N SER A 195 3.27 14.59 4.64
CA SER A 195 3.48 15.55 3.57
C SER A 195 2.63 15.24 2.33
N PRO A 196 2.23 16.26 1.54
CA PRO A 196 1.63 16.05 0.21
C PRO A 196 2.52 15.22 -0.73
N VAL A 197 3.83 15.20 -0.48
CA VAL A 197 4.79 14.35 -1.20
C VAL A 197 4.42 12.88 -1.10
N ASP A 198 3.80 12.44 -0.01
CA ASP A 198 3.45 11.04 0.21
C ASP A 198 2.36 10.57 -0.75
N SER A 199 1.33 11.41 -0.88
CA SER A 199 0.22 11.18 -1.81
C SER A 199 0.71 11.14 -3.26
N LEU A 200 1.60 12.08 -3.63
CA LEU A 200 2.18 12.14 -4.98
C LEU A 200 3.14 10.97 -5.25
N GLY A 201 3.93 10.59 -4.26
CA GLY A 201 4.85 9.46 -4.34
C GLY A 201 4.09 8.16 -4.56
N ILE A 202 3.07 7.87 -3.74
CA ILE A 202 2.34 6.60 -3.86
C ILE A 202 1.50 6.53 -5.15
N LEU A 203 1.07 7.68 -5.69
CA LEU A 203 0.38 7.77 -6.98
C LEU A 203 1.25 7.25 -8.15
N LEU A 204 2.59 7.24 -8.01
CA LEU A 204 3.46 6.65 -9.01
C LEU A 204 3.25 5.13 -9.16
N PHE A 205 2.81 4.44 -8.10
CA PHE A 205 2.55 3.00 -8.12
C PHE A 205 1.44 2.60 -9.13
N PRO A 206 0.20 3.11 -9.03
CA PRO A 206 -0.86 2.74 -9.97
C PRO A 206 -0.54 3.22 -11.39
N ILE A 207 0.14 4.36 -11.56
CA ILE A 207 0.61 4.82 -12.89
C ILE A 207 1.57 3.79 -13.49
N ALA A 208 2.57 3.34 -12.72
CA ALA A 208 3.52 2.32 -13.14
C ALA A 208 2.83 0.99 -13.46
N ALA A 209 1.96 0.51 -12.58
CA ALA A 209 1.25 -0.75 -12.75
C ALA A 209 0.35 -0.74 -14.00
N GLY A 210 -0.42 0.33 -14.20
CA GLY A 210 -1.27 0.48 -15.39
C GLY A 210 -0.46 0.51 -16.68
N TRP A 211 0.68 1.20 -16.68
CA TRP A 211 1.58 1.23 -17.84
C TRP A 211 2.18 -0.15 -18.13
N LEU A 212 2.60 -0.90 -17.11
CA LEU A 212 3.12 -2.26 -17.29
C LEU A 212 2.06 -3.22 -17.87
N GLU A 213 0.81 -3.12 -17.42
CA GLU A 213 -0.28 -3.94 -17.96
C GLU A 213 -0.57 -3.57 -19.43
N ALA A 214 -0.60 -2.28 -19.78
CA ALA A 214 -0.79 -1.82 -21.15
C ALA A 214 0.34 -2.27 -22.09
N ALA A 215 1.60 -2.16 -21.65
CA ALA A 215 2.76 -2.62 -22.43
C ALA A 215 2.72 -4.14 -22.67
N THR A 216 2.26 -4.90 -21.67
CA THR A 216 2.11 -6.37 -21.80
C THR A 216 0.99 -6.74 -22.77
N ALA A 217 -0.12 -6.00 -22.78
CA ALA A 217 -1.21 -6.21 -23.74
C ALA A 217 -0.75 -5.97 -25.18
N SER A 218 -0.05 -4.86 -25.45
CA SER A 218 0.47 -4.54 -26.78
C SER A 218 1.43 -5.61 -27.31
N ASN A 219 2.30 -6.16 -26.46
CA ASN A 219 3.21 -7.24 -26.86
C ASN A 219 2.49 -8.56 -27.20
N ARG A 220 1.29 -8.81 -26.65
CA ARG A 220 0.50 -10.00 -27.02
C ARG A 220 -0.15 -9.84 -28.38
N GLU A 221 -0.61 -8.64 -28.71
CA GLU A 221 -1.23 -8.34 -30.00
C GLU A 221 -0.23 -8.37 -31.16
N SER A 222 1.04 -8.02 -30.92
CA SER A 222 2.07 -8.04 -31.97
C SER A 222 2.61 -9.44 -32.33
N VAL A 223 2.34 -10.44 -31.49
CA VAL A 223 2.79 -11.83 -31.67
C VAL A 223 1.67 -12.75 -32.19
N ALA A 224 0.41 -12.29 -32.15
CA ALA A 224 -0.77 -13.01 -32.64
C ALA A 224 -1.01 -12.77 -34.14
#